data_AF-A0A7C9TAW9-F1
#
_entry.id   AF-A0A7C9TAW9-F1
#
_cell.length_a   1.000
_cell.length_b   1.000
_cell.length_c   1.000
_cell.angle_alpha   90.00
_cell.angle_beta   90.00
_cell.angle_gamma   90.00
#
_symmetry.space_group_name_H-M   'P 1'
#
loop_
_entity.id
_entity.type
_entity.pdbx_description
1 polymer ?
#
loop_
_entity_poly.entity_id
_entity_poly.type
_entity_poly.pdbx_seq_one_letter_code
_entity_poly.pdbx_strand_id
1 'polypeptide(L)'
;MLTASLRLTGTLNDGAEVYRSYYLVADFGSHGSGISSIIPLSLGAPMPDDEHMTVKYGGEEMALKAAAEAIKALPGNQGLEVRVVINPE
;
A
#
# COMPACT_ATOMS: atom_id res chain seq x y z
N MET A 1 15.72 2.60 3.92
CA MET A 1 14.63 2.73 2.93
C MET A 1 14.18 1.33 2.57
N LEU A 2 12.88 1.07 2.74
CA LEU A 2 12.24 -0.19 2.43
C LEU A 2 11.22 0.03 1.32
N THR A 3 11.22 -0.82 0.30
CA THR A 3 10.24 -0.71 -0.79
C THR A 3 9.43 -1.99 -0.94
N ALA A 4 8.18 -1.85 -1.37
CA ALA A 4 7.33 -2.99 -1.68
C ALA A 4 6.43 -2.73 -2.87
N SER A 5 6.16 -3.79 -3.62
CA SER A 5 5.14 -3.79 -4.66
C SER A 5 3.91 -4.53 -4.14
N LEU A 6 2.76 -3.85 -4.15
CA LEU A 6 1.48 -4.42 -3.79
C LEU A 6 0.67 -4.69 -5.05
N ARG A 7 0.14 -5.91 -5.19
CA ARG A 7 -0.77 -6.29 -6.27
C ARG A 7 -2.07 -6.78 -5.68
N LEU A 8 -3.19 -6.26 -6.19
CA LEU A 8 -4.52 -6.68 -5.83
C LEU A 8 -5.21 -7.22 -7.07
N THR A 9 -5.75 -8.42 -6.97
CA THR A 9 -6.41 -9.12 -8.06
C THR A 9 -7.71 -9.76 -7.59
N GLY A 10 -8.69 -9.84 -8.48
CA GLY A 10 -9.93 -10.54 -8.19
C GLY A 10 -11.05 -10.14 -9.14
N THR A 11 -12.25 -10.61 -8.84
CA THR A 11 -13.45 -10.29 -9.61
C THR A 11 -14.39 -9.48 -8.73
N LEU A 12 -14.85 -8.33 -9.21
CA LEU A 12 -15.86 -7.53 -8.53
C LEU A 12 -17.26 -8.18 -8.67
N ASN A 13 -18.21 -7.66 -7.89
CA ASN A 13 -19.59 -8.18 -7.85
C ASN A 13 -20.33 -8.10 -9.21
N ASP A 14 -19.85 -7.27 -10.13
CA ASP A 14 -20.37 -7.13 -11.50
C ASP A 14 -19.72 -8.11 -12.49
N GLY A 15 -18.81 -8.96 -12.04
CA GLY A 15 -18.07 -9.91 -12.87
C GLY A 15 -16.82 -9.31 -13.53
N ALA A 16 -16.48 -8.04 -13.27
CA ALA A 16 -15.28 -7.44 -13.83
C ALA A 16 -14.01 -7.95 -13.14
N GLU A 17 -13.05 -8.43 -13.92
CA GLU A 17 -11.70 -8.71 -13.42
C GLU A 17 -10.97 -7.39 -13.12
N VAL A 18 -10.43 -7.29 -11.92
CA VAL A 18 -9.67 -6.13 -11.46
C VAL A 18 -8.24 -6.53 -11.22
N TYR A 19 -7.33 -5.73 -11.77
CA TYR A 19 -5.92 -5.74 -11.46
C TYR A 19 -5.50 -4.36 -11.00
N ARG A 20 -4.89 -4.27 -9.81
CA ARG A 20 -4.34 -3.02 -9.27
C ARG A 20 -2.95 -3.25 -8.75
N SER A 21 -2.09 -2.28 -8.98
CA SER A 21 -0.71 -2.28 -8.52
C SER A 21 -0.39 -0.97 -7.84
N TYR A 22 0.36 -1.07 -6.74
CA TYR A 22 0.89 0.06 -6.00
C TYR A 22 2.36 -0.19 -5.71
N TYR A 23 3.15 0.88 -5.72
CA TYR A 23 4.51 0.88 -5.22
C TYR A 23 4.53 1.65 -3.90
N LEU A 24 5.09 1.03 -2.88
CA LEU A 24 5.25 1.58 -1.55
C LEU A 24 6.73 1.86 -1.33
N VAL A 25 7.02 3.08 -0.91
CA VAL A 25 8.36 3.47 -0.46
C VAL A 25 8.21 3.87 0.99
N ALA A 26 9.01 3.30 1.88
CA ALA A 26 9.02 3.63 3.29
C ALA A 26 10.43 3.99 3.73
N ASP A 27 10.53 4.94 4.66
CA ASP A 27 11.79 5.37 5.22
C ASP A 27 11.64 5.68 6.72
N PHE A 28 12.77 5.72 7.41
CA PHE A 28 12.83 6.13 8.80
C PHE A 28 12.51 7.63 8.93
N GLY A 29 11.55 7.93 9.80
CA GLY A 29 11.29 9.28 10.26
C GLY A 29 12.11 9.62 11.52
N SER A 30 11.82 10.78 12.10
CA SER A 30 12.48 11.21 13.35
C SER A 30 12.06 10.35 14.56
N HIS A 31 12.97 10.13 15.51
CA HIS A 31 12.66 9.48 16.80
C HIS A 31 12.00 8.09 16.70
N GLY A 32 12.39 7.26 15.72
CA GLY A 32 11.86 5.90 15.53
C GLY A 32 10.49 5.83 14.86
N SER A 33 9.98 6.98 14.38
CA SER A 33 8.84 7.04 13.46
C SER A 33 9.22 6.48 12.08
N GLY A 34 8.21 6.22 11.27
CA GLY A 34 8.37 5.88 9.87
C GLY A 34 7.37 6.63 9.01
N ILE A 35 7.73 6.86 7.77
CA ILE A 35 6.85 7.43 6.75
C ILE A 35 6.82 6.49 5.54
N SER A 36 5.65 6.29 4.95
CA SER A 36 5.50 5.56 3.71
C SER A 36 4.71 6.36 2.69
N SER A 37 5.21 6.43 1.47
CA SER A 37 4.54 7.01 0.31
C SER A 37 3.86 5.91 -0.50
N ILE A 38 2.63 6.17 -0.93
CA ILE A 38 1.81 5.28 -1.74
C ILE A 38 1.78 5.80 -3.16
N ILE A 39 2.25 4.99 -4.13
CA ILE A 39 2.30 5.37 -5.53
C ILE A 39 1.42 4.39 -6.32
N PRO A 40 0.28 4.84 -6.87
CA PRO A 40 -0.56 3.98 -7.69
C PRO A 40 0.14 3.76 -9.05
N LEU A 41 0.24 2.50 -9.46
CA LEU A 41 0.82 2.12 -10.76
C LEU A 41 -0.25 1.72 -11.78
N SER A 42 -1.48 1.49 -11.33
CA SER A 42 -2.62 1.18 -12.19
C SER A 42 -3.55 2.40 -12.33
N LEU A 43 -4.08 2.62 -13.54
CA LEU A 43 -5.04 3.68 -13.80
C LEU A 43 -6.33 3.44 -13.00
N GLY A 44 -6.82 4.47 -12.30
CA GLY A 44 -8.06 4.38 -11.51
C GLY A 44 -7.94 3.52 -10.25
N ALA A 45 -6.72 3.20 -9.81
CA ALA A 45 -6.48 2.58 -8.51
C ALA A 45 -6.95 3.52 -7.38
N PRO A 46 -7.82 3.07 -6.45
CA PRO A 46 -8.23 3.87 -5.31
C PRO A 46 -7.03 4.29 -4.46
N MET A 47 -7.04 5.53 -4.02
CA MET A 47 -6.02 6.08 -3.12
C MET A 47 -6.66 6.46 -1.78
N PRO A 48 -5.90 6.39 -0.67
CA PRO A 48 -6.28 7.08 0.55
C PRO A 48 -6.29 8.60 0.32
N ASP A 49 -6.91 9.33 1.26
CA ASP A 49 -6.97 10.80 1.19
C ASP A 49 -5.58 11.46 1.27
N ASP A 50 -4.62 10.80 1.93
CA ASP A 50 -3.22 11.22 2.00
C ASP A 50 -2.33 10.16 1.30
N GLU A 51 -1.47 10.63 0.41
CA GLU A 51 -0.49 9.80 -0.30
C GLU A 51 0.65 9.35 0.62
N HIS A 52 0.81 10.02 1.76
CA HIS A 52 1.79 9.70 2.78
C HIS A 52 1.13 9.15 4.05
N MET A 53 1.76 8.15 4.63
CA MET A 53 1.36 7.61 5.92
C MET A 53 2.51 7.62 6.89
N THR A 54 2.30 8.32 7.99
CA THR A 54 3.28 8.42 9.08
C THR A 54 2.84 7.57 10.26
N VAL A 55 3.77 6.78 10.79
CA VAL A 55 3.59 6.04 12.05
C VAL A 55 4.53 6.57 13.11
N LYS A 56 4.08 6.65 14.36
CA LYS A 56 4.89 7.19 15.47
C LYS A 56 6.05 6.28 15.89
N TYR A 57 5.92 4.97 15.69
CA TYR A 57 6.89 3.97 16.17
C TYR A 57 7.03 2.82 15.17
N GLY A 58 8.16 2.12 15.23
CA GLY A 58 8.44 0.92 14.45
C GLY A 58 9.00 1.18 13.06
N GLY A 59 9.43 2.42 12.79
CA GLY A 59 10.20 2.77 11.60
C GLY A 59 9.51 2.49 10.27
N GLU A 60 10.34 2.31 9.25
CA GLU A 60 9.93 2.04 7.86
C GLU A 60 9.03 0.78 7.73
N GLU A 61 9.30 -0.27 8.51
CA GLU A 61 8.52 -1.52 8.45
C GLU A 61 7.06 -1.30 8.87
N MET A 62 6.83 -0.59 9.98
CA MET A 62 5.48 -0.30 10.44
C MET A 62 4.77 0.68 9.53
N ALA A 63 5.49 1.65 8.94
CA ALA A 63 4.92 2.58 7.96
C ALA A 63 4.43 1.83 6.71
N LEU A 64 5.24 0.89 6.20
CA LEU A 64 4.92 0.09 5.03
C LEU A 64 3.73 -0.85 5.28
N LYS A 65 3.67 -1.49 6.45
CA LYS A 65 2.52 -2.31 6.86
C LYS A 65 1.25 -1.46 6.94
N ALA A 66 1.32 -0.29 7.57
CA ALA A 66 0.19 0.62 7.66
C ALA A 66 -0.31 1.03 6.26
N ALA A 67 0.59 1.39 5.35
CA ALA A 67 0.29 1.67 3.93
C ALA A 67 -0.42 0.52 3.22
N ALA A 68 0.09 -0.70 3.35
CA ALA A 68 -0.56 -1.86 2.76
C ALA A 68 -1.97 -2.08 3.32
N GLU A 69 -2.16 -1.97 4.64
CA GLU A 69 -3.48 -2.17 5.26
C GLU A 69 -4.48 -1.06 4.88
N ALA A 70 -4.05 0.20 4.81
CA ALA A 70 -4.92 1.28 4.35
C ALA A 70 -5.40 1.05 2.92
N ILE A 71 -4.51 0.63 2.01
CA ILE A 71 -4.88 0.33 0.62
C ILE A 71 -5.89 -0.82 0.57
N LYS A 72 -5.67 -1.89 1.33
CA LYS A 72 -6.61 -3.02 1.40
C LYS A 72 -8.00 -2.61 1.89
N ALA A 73 -8.05 -1.67 2.84
CA ALA A 73 -9.30 -1.21 3.45
C ALA A 73 -10.14 -0.31 2.53
N LEU A 74 -9.55 0.26 1.47
CA LEU A 74 -10.26 1.16 0.55
C LEU A 74 -11.47 0.45 -0.07
N PRO A 75 -12.65 1.12 -0.16
CA PRO A 75 -13.89 0.49 -0.62
C PRO A 75 -13.76 -0.25 -1.95
N GLY A 76 -12.99 0.30 -2.91
CA GLY A 76 -12.78 -0.35 -4.20
C GLY A 76 -11.91 -1.61 -4.15
N ASN A 77 -11.09 -1.79 -3.10
CA ASN A 77 -10.14 -2.90 -2.97
C ASN A 77 -10.66 -4.04 -2.08
N GLN A 78 -11.81 -3.86 -1.41
CA GLN A 78 -12.37 -4.84 -0.51
C GLN A 78 -12.73 -6.14 -1.26
N GLY A 79 -12.31 -7.27 -0.70
CA GLY A 79 -12.54 -8.60 -1.29
C GLY A 79 -11.56 -9.01 -2.37
N LEU A 80 -10.63 -8.14 -2.78
CA LEU A 80 -9.55 -8.52 -3.69
C LEU A 80 -8.48 -9.34 -2.95
N GLU A 81 -7.90 -10.32 -3.63
CA GLU A 81 -6.72 -11.02 -3.17
C GLU A 81 -5.52 -10.09 -3.21
N VAL A 82 -4.68 -10.11 -2.17
CA VAL A 82 -3.57 -9.17 -2.01
C VAL A 82 -2.25 -9.92 -1.97
N ARG A 83 -1.34 -9.57 -2.87
CA ARG A 83 0.03 -10.06 -2.91
C ARG A 83 1.01 -8.93 -2.67
N VAL A 84 1.84 -9.08 -1.64
CA VAL A 84 2.91 -8.14 -1.28
C VAL A 84 4.25 -8.75 -1.69
N VAL A 85 5.10 -7.96 -2.35
CA VAL A 85 6.51 -8.31 -2.59
C VAL A 85 7.36 -7.21 -1.96
N ILE A 86 8.06 -7.54 -0.89
CA ILE A 86 9.05 -6.64 -0.28
C ILE A 86 10.34 -6.78 -1.07
N ASN A 87 10.87 -5.67 -1.58
CA ASN A 87 12.14 -5.68 -2.30
C ASN A 87 13.24 -5.31 -1.29
N PRO A 88 14.12 -6.25 -0.91
CA PRO A 88 15.33 -5.90 -0.18
C PRO A 88 16.22 -5.05 -1.10
N GLU A 89 16.88 -4.04 -0.53
CA GLU A 89 17.97 -3.30 -1.21
C GLU A 89 19.15 -4.21 -1.55
#